data_AF-A0A9E2GX39-F1
#
_entry.id   AF-A0A9E2GX39-F1
#
_cell.length_a   1.000
_cell.length_b   1.000
_cell.length_c   1.000
_cell.angle_alpha   90.00
_cell.angle_beta   90.00
_cell.angle_gamma   90.00
#
_symmetry.space_group_name_H-M   'P 1'
#
loop_
_entity.id
_entity.type
_entity.pdbx_description
1 polymer ?
#
loop_
_entity_poly.entity_id
_entity_poly.type
_entity_poly.pdbx_seq_one_letter_code
_entity_poly.pdbx_strand_id
1 'polypeptide(L)'
;TKRCERKLAPIEDKPVACPAGQEYNANSKRCERKLAPIEDKPVACPAGQEYNARTKRCERKAINPVEDKPVACPAGQEYNANSKRCQPKAPACERGRVRSGNACVCPPGQIDRNGACIVPPKPIDCPEGKVKQGNLCVCKPGTVEKGGKCMVPEPTPGMKPPVRPPRGGR
;
A
#
# COMPACT_ATOMS: atom_id res chain seq x y z
N THR A 1 -62.99 -88.23 12.28
CA THR A 1 -63.73 -87.19 13.04
C THR A 1 -62.88 -85.92 13.09
N LYS A 2 -63.51 -84.75 13.06
CA LYS A 2 -62.98 -83.49 12.54
C LYS A 2 -61.88 -82.87 13.43
N ARG A 3 -60.80 -82.39 12.80
CA ARG A 3 -59.69 -81.66 13.44
C ARG A 3 -60.19 -80.25 13.82
N CYS A 4 -60.17 -79.92 15.11
CA CYS A 4 -60.59 -78.59 15.58
C CYS A 4 -59.46 -77.58 15.38
N GLU A 5 -59.64 -76.63 14.46
CA GLU A 5 -58.77 -75.47 14.33
C GLU A 5 -59.12 -74.44 15.40
N ARG A 6 -58.16 -74.18 16.29
CA ARG A 6 -58.26 -73.16 17.33
C ARG A 6 -58.17 -71.79 16.67
N LYS A 7 -59.32 -71.19 16.34
CA LYS A 7 -59.40 -69.78 15.95
C LYS A 7 -58.87 -68.93 17.11
N LEU A 8 -57.71 -68.29 16.93
CA LEU A 8 -57.31 -67.21 17.82
C LEU A 8 -58.30 -66.06 17.62
N ALA A 9 -58.98 -65.67 18.70
CA ALA A 9 -59.79 -64.46 18.73
C ALA A 9 -58.90 -63.25 18.39
N PRO A 10 -59.42 -62.22 17.69
CA PRO A 10 -58.70 -60.98 17.52
C PRO A 10 -58.37 -60.41 18.89
N ILE A 11 -57.09 -60.14 19.13
CA ILE A 11 -56.59 -59.49 20.34
C ILE A 11 -57.24 -58.10 20.35
N GLU A 12 -58.21 -57.88 21.21
CA GLU A 12 -58.81 -56.56 21.42
C GLU A 12 -57.70 -55.62 21.92
N ASP A 13 -57.32 -54.66 21.07
CA ASP A 13 -56.33 -53.63 21.36
C ASP A 13 -56.88 -52.75 22.48
N LYS A 14 -56.56 -53.07 23.73
CA LYS A 14 -56.78 -52.16 24.86
C LYS A 14 -55.94 -50.92 24.58
N PRO A 15 -56.54 -49.72 24.45
CA PRO A 15 -55.77 -48.51 24.22
C PRO A 15 -54.83 -48.32 25.41
N VAL A 16 -53.53 -48.37 25.15
CA VAL A 16 -52.51 -48.15 26.19
C VAL A 16 -52.60 -46.69 26.61
N ALA A 17 -53.20 -46.45 27.78
CA ALA A 17 -53.31 -45.12 28.35
C ALA A 17 -51.96 -44.71 28.96
N CYS A 18 -51.26 -43.79 28.30
CA CYS A 18 -50.07 -43.16 28.86
C CYS A 18 -50.43 -41.94 29.72
N PRO A 19 -49.65 -41.65 30.78
CA PRO A 19 -49.86 -40.46 31.60
C PRO A 19 -49.66 -39.18 30.76
N ALA A 20 -50.31 -38.08 31.17
CA ALA A 20 -50.31 -36.82 30.44
C ALA A 20 -48.88 -36.37 30.06
N GLY A 21 -48.66 -36.09 28.77
CA GLY A 21 -47.35 -35.69 28.24
C GLY A 21 -46.45 -36.85 27.77
N GLN A 22 -46.96 -38.07 27.71
CA GLN A 22 -46.26 -39.24 27.16
C GLN A 22 -47.06 -39.88 26.03
N GLU A 23 -46.36 -40.43 25.03
CA GLU A 23 -46.94 -41.20 23.93
C GLU A 23 -46.45 -42.65 24.00
N TYR A 24 -47.32 -43.59 23.64
CA TYR A 24 -46.96 -45.00 23.62
C TYR A 24 -46.09 -45.32 22.41
N ASN A 25 -44.87 -45.81 22.65
CA ASN A 25 -43.98 -46.26 21.60
C ASN A 25 -44.16 -47.77 21.40
N ALA A 26 -44.72 -48.15 20.25
CA ALA A 26 -44.98 -49.55 19.90
C ALA A 26 -43.71 -50.39 19.74
N ASN A 27 -42.57 -49.77 19.40
CA ASN A 27 -41.29 -50.46 19.22
C ASN A 27 -40.64 -50.78 20.57
N SER A 28 -40.64 -49.83 21.52
CA SER A 28 -40.08 -50.04 22.86
C SER A 28 -41.11 -50.59 23.86
N LYS A 29 -42.37 -50.74 23.43
CA LYS A 29 -43.53 -51.17 24.24
C LYS A 29 -43.66 -50.39 25.56
N ARG A 30 -43.33 -49.09 25.54
CA ARG A 30 -43.32 -48.23 26.73
C ARG A 30 -43.86 -46.83 26.40
N CYS A 31 -44.45 -46.18 27.40
CA CYS A 31 -44.75 -44.75 27.34
C CYS A 31 -43.45 -43.95 27.43
N GLU A 32 -43.22 -43.10 26.43
CA GLU A 32 -42.07 -42.22 26.34
C GLU A 32 -42.54 -40.78 26.38
N ARG A 33 -41.79 -39.94 27.11
CA ARG A 33 -42.10 -38.51 27.23
C ARG A 33 -41.88 -37.85 25.88
N LYS A 34 -42.91 -37.15 25.39
CA LYS A 34 -42.77 -36.29 24.23
C LYS A 34 -41.80 -35.18 24.61
N LEU A 35 -40.56 -35.27 24.16
CA LEU A 35 -39.64 -34.15 24.25
C LEU A 35 -40.28 -33.04 23.42
N ALA A 36 -40.61 -31.92 24.06
CA ALA A 36 -41.01 -30.73 23.34
C ALA A 36 -39.94 -30.46 22.25
N PRO A 37 -40.34 -29.99 21.06
CA PRO A 37 -39.37 -29.45 20.13
C PRO A 37 -38.50 -28.47 20.92
N ILE A 38 -37.18 -28.62 20.82
CA ILE A 38 -36.27 -27.61 21.36
C ILE A 38 -36.58 -26.38 20.52
N GLU A 39 -37.52 -25.55 20.96
CA GLU A 39 -37.74 -24.24 20.36
C GLU A 39 -36.43 -23.50 20.59
N ASP A 40 -35.68 -23.33 19.50
CA ASP A 40 -34.43 -22.58 19.45
C ASP A 40 -34.77 -21.14 19.81
N LYS A 41 -34.79 -20.87 21.12
CA LYS A 41 -35.03 -19.53 21.64
C LYS A 41 -33.90 -18.68 21.06
N PRO A 42 -34.19 -17.68 20.20
CA PRO A 42 -33.14 -16.91 19.57
C PRO A 42 -32.30 -16.29 20.68
N VAL A 43 -31.01 -16.63 20.71
CA VAL A 43 -30.08 -16.13 21.71
C VAL A 43 -29.97 -14.62 21.49
N ALA A 44 -30.66 -13.85 22.32
CA ALA A 44 -30.61 -12.40 22.28
C ALA A 44 -29.28 -11.94 22.87
N CYS A 45 -28.36 -11.51 21.99
CA CYS A 45 -27.11 -10.90 22.41
C CYS A 45 -27.32 -9.41 22.74
N PRO A 46 -26.57 -8.86 23.70
CA PRO A 46 -26.62 -7.43 24.01
C PRO A 46 -26.16 -6.60 22.80
N ALA A 47 -26.59 -5.33 22.74
CA ALA A 47 -26.30 -4.43 21.62
C ALA A 47 -24.80 -4.41 21.27
N GLY A 48 -24.48 -4.63 19.99
CA GLY A 48 -23.10 -4.69 19.49
C GLY A 48 -22.43 -6.07 19.58
N GLN A 49 -23.16 -7.12 19.94
CA GLN A 49 -22.68 -8.51 19.92
C GLN A 49 -23.52 -9.39 18.98
N GLU A 50 -22.88 -10.41 18.41
CA GLU A 50 -23.49 -11.41 17.53
C GLU A 50 -23.28 -12.80 18.12
N TYR A 51 -24.29 -13.67 18.02
CA TYR A 51 -24.21 -15.02 18.57
C TYR A 51 -23.33 -15.91 17.69
N ASN A 52 -22.23 -16.40 18.24
CA ASN A 52 -21.37 -17.35 17.55
C ASN A 52 -21.82 -18.79 17.86
N ALA A 53 -22.42 -19.45 16.87
CA ALA A 53 -22.93 -20.81 17.00
C ALA A 53 -21.83 -21.87 17.26
N ARG A 54 -20.57 -21.58 16.90
CA ARG A 54 -19.40 -22.47 17.08
C ARG A 54 -18.86 -22.39 18.51
N THR A 55 -18.78 -21.19 19.08
CA THR A 55 -18.28 -20.97 20.45
C THR A 55 -19.41 -20.94 21.49
N LYS A 56 -20.67 -20.98 21.05
CA LYS A 56 -21.88 -20.90 21.89
C LYS A 56 -21.88 -19.66 22.80
N ARG A 57 -21.31 -18.54 22.32
CA ARG A 57 -21.19 -17.27 23.07
C ARG A 57 -21.56 -16.09 22.19
N CYS A 58 -22.04 -15.01 22.82
CA CYS A 58 -22.14 -13.72 22.18
C CYS A 58 -20.75 -13.10 22.06
N GLU A 59 -20.33 -12.81 20.84
CA GLU A 59 -19.05 -12.21 20.54
C GLU A 59 -19.27 -10.77 20.07
N ARG A 60 -18.39 -9.85 20.45
CA ARG A 60 -18.46 -8.47 19.96
C ARG A 60 -18.40 -8.51 18.45
N LYS A 61 -19.38 -7.89 17.79
CA LYS A 61 -19.33 -7.73 16.34
C LYS A 61 -17.99 -7.07 16.03
N ALA A 62 -17.12 -7.79 15.32
CA ALA A 62 -15.87 -7.24 14.85
C ALA A 62 -16.23 -6.20 13.79
N ILE A 63 -16.54 -4.98 14.25
CA ILE A 63 -16.43 -3.81 13.42
C ILE A 63 -14.94 -3.78 13.11
N ASN A 64 -14.54 -4.22 11.91
CA ASN A 64 -13.27 -3.81 11.37
C ASN A 64 -13.42 -2.30 11.16
N PRO A 65 -12.91 -1.41 12.03
CA PRO A 65 -12.97 0.00 11.78
C PRO A 65 -11.70 0.34 11.00
N VAL A 66 -11.59 -0.23 9.80
CA VAL A 66 -10.68 0.29 8.79
C VAL A 66 -11.45 0.34 7.47
N GLU A 67 -12.71 0.76 7.54
CA GLU A 67 -13.18 1.59 6.44
C GLU A 67 -12.43 2.91 6.57
N ASP A 68 -11.64 3.16 5.53
CA ASP A 68 -10.80 4.33 5.29
C ASP A 68 -11.60 5.60 5.54
N LYS A 69 -11.74 6.02 6.80
CA LYS A 69 -12.20 7.37 7.09
C LYS A 69 -11.06 8.26 6.62
N PRO A 70 -11.22 9.06 5.55
CA PRO A 70 -10.17 9.96 5.13
C PRO A 70 -9.85 10.83 6.35
N VAL A 71 -8.61 10.76 6.81
CA VAL A 71 -8.17 11.57 7.94
C VAL A 71 -8.24 13.02 7.48
N ALA A 72 -9.33 13.69 7.83
CA ALA A 72 -9.56 15.07 7.50
C ALA A 72 -8.64 15.93 8.38
N CYS A 73 -7.54 16.38 7.80
CA CYS A 73 -6.66 17.34 8.45
C CYS A 73 -7.25 18.76 8.36
N PRO A 74 -6.99 19.62 9.36
CA PRO A 74 -7.45 21.01 9.35
C PRO A 74 -6.87 21.78 8.14
N ALA A 75 -7.51 22.89 7.78
CA ALA A 75 -7.10 23.71 6.64
C ALA A 75 -5.60 24.06 6.73
N GLY A 76 -4.87 23.84 5.63
CA GLY A 76 -3.43 24.04 5.58
C GLY A 76 -2.59 22.89 6.12
N GLN A 77 -3.18 21.73 6.46
CA GLN A 77 -2.45 20.53 6.86
C GLN A 77 -2.71 19.33 5.92
N GLU A 78 -1.76 18.39 5.89
CA GLU A 78 -1.79 17.14 5.15
C GLU A 78 -1.56 15.96 6.11
N TYR A 79 -2.23 14.83 5.88
CA TYR A 79 -2.03 13.62 6.67
C TYR A 79 -0.74 12.92 6.25
N ASN A 80 0.23 12.85 7.15
CA ASN A 80 1.46 12.13 6.92
C ASN A 80 1.32 10.70 7.47
N ALA A 81 1.20 9.72 6.56
CA ALA A 81 1.02 8.31 6.90
C ALA A 81 2.19 7.70 7.70
N ASN A 82 3.42 8.19 7.50
CA ASN A 82 4.60 7.71 8.25
C ASN A 82 4.54 8.13 9.73
N SER A 83 4.15 9.38 9.99
CA SER A 83 4.03 9.92 11.36
C SER A 83 2.67 9.71 12.01
N LYS A 84 1.68 9.20 11.25
CA LYS A 84 0.27 9.08 11.64
C LYS A 84 -0.32 10.37 12.23
N ARG A 85 0.10 11.53 11.74
CA ARG A 85 -0.34 12.85 12.20
C ARG A 85 -0.54 13.82 11.04
N CYS A 86 -1.43 14.78 11.23
CA CYS A 86 -1.55 15.93 10.35
C CYS A 86 -0.33 16.84 10.55
N GLN A 87 0.30 17.24 9.44
CA GLN A 87 1.44 18.13 9.42
C GLN A 87 1.11 19.36 8.57
N PRO A 88 1.72 20.53 8.83
CA PRO A 88 1.57 21.69 7.96
C PRO A 88 1.88 21.31 6.51
N LYS A 89 0.99 21.66 5.58
CA LYS A 89 1.28 21.58 4.16
C LYS A 89 2.53 22.40 3.93
N ALA A 90 3.59 21.74 3.50
CA ALA A 90 4.81 22.43 3.23
C ALA A 90 4.53 23.50 2.15
N PRO A 91 5.04 24.73 2.30
CA PRO A 91 4.72 25.80 1.37
C PRO A 91 5.03 25.33 -0.04
N ALA A 92 4.03 25.45 -0.93
CA ALA A 92 4.22 25.17 -2.34
C ALA A 92 5.32 26.10 -2.85
N CYS A 93 6.29 25.55 -3.57
CA CYS A 93 7.34 26.35 -4.14
C CYS A 93 6.75 27.25 -5.23
N GLU A 94 6.67 28.55 -4.96
CA GLU A 94 6.09 29.53 -5.90
C GLU A 94 7.07 29.86 -7.05
N ARG A 95 6.55 30.52 -8.09
CA ARG A 95 7.35 31.11 -9.18
C ARG A 95 8.22 30.09 -9.95
N GLY A 96 7.66 28.89 -10.18
CA GLY A 96 8.28 27.85 -11.01
C GLY A 96 9.39 27.05 -10.32
N ARG A 97 9.54 27.22 -9.00
CA ARG A 97 10.51 26.46 -8.20
C ARG A 97 10.01 25.05 -7.92
N VAL A 98 10.95 24.12 -7.77
CA VAL A 98 10.69 22.72 -7.41
C VAL A 98 11.22 22.43 -6.02
N ARG A 99 10.56 21.52 -5.31
CA ARG A 99 10.98 21.12 -3.97
C ARG A 99 12.14 20.13 -4.06
N SER A 100 13.27 20.49 -3.44
CA SER A 100 14.42 19.62 -3.27
C SER A 100 14.71 19.51 -1.77
N GLY A 101 14.26 18.40 -1.17
CA GLY A 101 14.24 18.22 0.28
C GLY A 101 13.35 19.26 0.99
N ASN A 102 13.97 20.08 1.82
CA ASN A 102 13.29 21.16 2.56
C ASN A 102 13.40 22.55 1.90
N ALA A 103 14.06 22.65 0.73
CA ALA A 103 14.27 23.91 0.02
C ALA A 103 13.54 23.96 -1.33
N CYS A 104 13.22 25.18 -1.78
CA CYS A 104 12.65 25.43 -3.10
C CYS A 104 13.76 25.91 -4.06
N VAL A 105 14.15 25.08 -5.01
CA VAL A 105 15.24 25.34 -5.96
C VAL A 105 14.71 25.50 -7.38
N CYS A 106 15.48 26.09 -8.28
CA CYS A 106 15.11 26.11 -9.68
C CYS A 106 15.30 24.74 -10.32
N PRO A 107 14.39 24.31 -11.22
CA PRO A 107 14.53 23.07 -11.95
C PRO A 107 15.80 23.09 -12.82
N PRO A 108 16.30 21.91 -13.22
CA PRO A 108 17.51 21.80 -14.03
C PRO A 108 17.44 22.68 -15.30
N GLY A 109 18.50 23.43 -15.56
CA GLY A 109 18.58 24.30 -16.73
C GLY A 109 17.88 25.66 -16.58
N GLN A 110 17.40 26.02 -15.38
CA GLN A 110 16.92 27.36 -15.05
C GLN A 110 17.80 28.01 -13.98
N ILE A 111 17.81 29.35 -13.96
CA ILE A 111 18.53 30.16 -12.97
C ILE A 111 17.53 31.01 -12.18
N ASP A 112 17.85 31.30 -10.92
CA ASP A 112 17.05 32.23 -10.13
C ASP A 112 17.33 33.67 -10.54
N ARG A 113 16.27 34.44 -10.80
CA ARG A 113 16.33 35.88 -11.01
C ARG A 113 15.20 36.57 -10.26
N ASN A 114 15.53 37.34 -9.22
CA ASN A 114 14.56 38.01 -8.35
C ASN A 114 13.49 37.05 -7.79
N GLY A 115 13.89 35.83 -7.40
CA GLY A 115 12.98 34.83 -6.84
C GLY A 115 12.20 34.00 -7.86
N ALA A 116 12.30 34.32 -9.17
CA ALA A 116 11.67 33.55 -10.24
C ALA A 116 12.69 32.70 -11.00
N CYS A 117 12.31 31.46 -11.31
CA CYS A 117 13.14 30.62 -12.17
C CYS A 117 12.94 31.01 -13.63
N ILE A 118 14.02 31.40 -14.28
CA ILE A 118 14.02 31.75 -15.70
C ILE A 118 14.95 30.80 -16.45
N VAL A 119 14.56 30.46 -17.68
CA VAL A 119 15.47 29.80 -18.61
C VAL A 119 16.55 30.83 -18.97
N PRO A 120 17.83 30.57 -18.68
CA PRO A 120 18.89 31.48 -19.10
C PRO A 120 18.80 31.63 -20.62
N PRO A 121 18.92 32.86 -21.15
CA PRO A 121 18.93 33.06 -22.58
C PRO A 121 20.05 32.19 -23.16
N LYS A 122 19.70 31.30 -24.10
CA LYS A 122 20.70 30.56 -24.87
C LYS A 122 21.66 31.61 -25.43
N PRO A 123 22.98 31.50 -25.21
CA PRO A 123 23.93 32.28 -25.98
C PRO A 123 23.67 31.89 -27.44
N ILE A 124 23.03 32.79 -28.20
CA ILE A 124 22.86 32.64 -29.64
C ILE A 124 24.26 32.62 -30.25
N ASP A 125 25.14 33.45 -29.70
CA ASP A 125 26.55 33.52 -30.01
C ASP A 125 27.38 33.34 -28.73
N CYS A 126 28.35 32.41 -28.80
CA CYS A 126 29.36 32.31 -27.77
C CYS A 126 30.31 33.52 -27.89
N PRO A 127 30.74 34.12 -26.76
CA PRO A 127 31.71 35.21 -26.79
C PRO A 127 33.00 34.77 -27.50
N GLU A 128 33.69 35.75 -28.10
CA GLU A 128 34.86 35.53 -28.94
C GLU A 128 35.88 34.58 -28.26
N GLY A 129 36.22 33.47 -28.94
CA GLY A 129 37.11 32.43 -28.42
C GLY A 129 36.43 31.21 -27.80
N LYS A 130 35.10 31.22 -27.63
CA LYS A 130 34.32 30.04 -27.19
C LYS A 130 33.53 29.43 -28.36
N VAL A 131 33.36 28.12 -28.34
CA VAL A 131 32.57 27.32 -29.29
C VAL A 131 31.38 26.70 -28.58
N LYS A 132 30.28 26.52 -29.31
CA LYS A 132 29.06 25.92 -28.79
C LYS A 132 29.21 24.41 -28.72
N GLN A 133 29.23 23.84 -27.52
CA GLN A 133 29.01 22.42 -27.29
C GLN A 133 27.62 22.22 -26.66
N GLY A 134 26.63 21.88 -27.49
CA GLY A 134 25.23 21.73 -27.08
C GLY A 134 24.62 23.06 -26.63
N ASN A 135 24.24 23.17 -25.36
CA ASN A 135 23.70 24.39 -24.74
C ASN A 135 24.77 25.22 -23.99
N LEU A 136 26.03 24.78 -23.99
CA LEU A 136 27.11 25.44 -23.26
C LEU A 136 28.15 26.04 -24.23
N CYS A 137 28.77 27.16 -23.83
CA CYS A 137 29.91 27.74 -24.53
C CYS A 137 31.21 27.27 -23.87
N VAL A 138 32.00 26.49 -24.60
CA VAL A 138 33.28 25.93 -24.13
C VAL A 138 34.44 26.55 -24.90
N CYS A 139 35.65 26.51 -24.35
CA CYS A 139 36.83 26.99 -25.07
C CYS A 139 37.11 26.15 -26.34
N LYS A 140 37.65 26.78 -27.39
CA LYS A 140 38.04 26.09 -28.63
C LYS A 140 38.98 24.90 -28.32
N PRO A 141 38.92 23.81 -29.11
CA PRO A 141 39.85 22.69 -28.96
C PRO A 141 41.31 23.18 -28.91
N GLY A 142 42.08 22.72 -27.92
CA GLY A 142 43.45 23.18 -27.69
C GLY A 142 43.58 24.44 -26.82
N THR A 143 42.49 24.95 -26.24
CA THR A 143 42.50 26.02 -25.24
C THR A 143 41.79 25.60 -23.96
N VAL A 144 42.24 26.12 -22.82
CA VAL A 144 41.69 25.84 -21.48
C VAL A 144 41.11 27.10 -20.86
N GLU A 145 40.06 26.97 -20.06
CA GLU A 145 39.45 28.11 -19.37
C GLU A 145 40.23 28.45 -18.09
N LYS A 146 40.82 29.64 -18.04
CA LYS A 146 41.55 30.16 -16.87
C LYS A 146 41.02 31.56 -16.55
N GLY A 147 40.36 31.73 -15.41
CA GLY A 147 39.79 33.02 -14.99
C GLY A 147 38.73 33.58 -15.96
N GLY A 148 37.92 32.72 -16.58
CA GLY A 148 36.87 33.11 -17.54
C GLY A 148 37.36 33.43 -18.96
N LYS A 149 38.67 33.34 -19.22
CA LYS A 149 39.30 33.53 -20.54
C LYS A 149 39.84 32.20 -21.07
N CYS A 150 39.73 31.97 -22.38
CA CYS A 150 40.33 30.81 -23.04
C CYS A 150 41.79 31.10 -23.35
N MET A 151 42.70 30.35 -22.73
CA MET A 151 44.15 30.47 -22.95
C MET A 151 44.69 29.19 -23.56
N VAL A 152 45.70 29.29 -24.42
CA VAL A 152 46.45 28.11 -24.88
C VAL A 152 47.20 27.56 -23.67
N PRO A 153 47.09 26.25 -23.34
CA PRO A 153 47.88 25.68 -22.27
C PRO A 153 49.36 25.84 -22.62
N GLU A 154 50.16 26.29 -21.66
CA GLU A 154 51.61 26.39 -21.85
C GLU A 154 52.14 25.01 -22.27
N PRO A 155 53.02 24.93 -23.29
CA PRO A 155 53.63 23.67 -23.65
C PRO A 155 54.34 23.14 -22.41
N THR A 156 53.97 21.94 -21.98
CA THR A 156 54.66 21.27 -20.88
C THR A 156 56.14 21.17 -21.27
N PRO A 157 57.08 21.77 -20.51
CA PRO A 157 58.50 21.55 -20.76
C PRO A 157 58.82 20.14 -20.27
N GLY A 158 58.67 19.13 -21.13
CA GLY A 158 58.74 17.76 -20.61
C GLY A 158 58.75 16.59 -21.58
N MET A 159 58.83 16.80 -22.90
CA MET A 159 59.17 15.70 -23.81
C MET A 159 60.51 15.98 -24.45
N LYS A 160 61.58 15.56 -23.76
CA LYS A 160 62.88 15.38 -24.40
C LYS A 160 62.66 14.51 -25.65
N PRO A 161 63.16 14.90 -26.82
CA PRO A 161 63.14 14.02 -27.99
C PRO A 161 63.78 12.67 -27.61
N PRO A 162 63.25 11.53 -28.09
CA PRO A 162 63.89 10.24 -27.83
C PRO A 162 65.33 10.31 -28.35
N VAL A 163 66.30 10.10 -27.46
CA VAL A 163 67.72 10.00 -27.82
C VAL A 163 67.85 8.78 -28.73
N ARG A 164 68.19 9.02 -30.00
CA ARG A 164 68.46 7.95 -30.96
C ARG A 164 69.76 7.25 -30.52
N PRO A 165 69.77 5.92 -30.30
CA PRO A 165 71.00 5.22 -29.96
C PRO A 165 72.01 5.35 -31.11
N PRO A 166 73.32 5.39 -30.82
CA PRO A 166 74.34 5.44 -31.85
C PRO A 166 74.20 4.22 -32.76
N ARG A 167 74.15 4.45 -34.08
CA ARG A 167 74.22 3.38 -35.07
C ARG A 167 75.52 2.63 -34.83
N GLY A 168 75.41 1.37 -34.41
CA GLY A 168 76.55 0.45 -34.31
C GLY A 168 77.33 0.48 -35.61
N GLY A 169 78.59 0.89 -35.52
CA GLY A 169 79.55 0.82 -36.60
C GLY A 169 79.78 -0.63 -36.99
N ARG A 170 80.08 -0.82 -38.28
CA ARG A 170 80.43 -2.09 -38.92
C ARG A 170 81.63 -2.77 -38.27
#